data_AF-A0A5N6LYK3-F1
#
_entry.id   AF-A0A5N6LYK3-F1
#
_cell.length_a   1.000
_cell.length_b   1.000
_cell.length_c   1.000
_cell.angle_alpha   90.00
_cell.angle_beta   90.00
_cell.angle_gamma   90.00
#
_symmetry.space_group_name_H-M   'P 1'
#
loop_
_entity.id
_entity.type
_entity.pdbx_description
1 polymer ?
#
loop_
_entity_poly.entity_id
_entity_poly.type
_entity_poly.pdbx_seq_one_letter_code
_entity_poly.pdbx_strand_id
1 'polypeptide(L)'
;MLVHLATNIPPWRKDQDETAFHLHPFLEDFEFLTYPFLSALGGLPSWFLIAYFIVAYLAVVRRKEWPHFFRFHVVTGMLLEIALQVTGTVWRWLRGAWYWGKAGMHFWTAFAFAFLFTVLECIRCCFVGMYADVPFVSDAAYIQIPYE
;
A
#
# COMPACT_ATOMS: atom_id res chain seq x y z
N MET A 1 29.45 -19.24 34.07
CA MET A 1 29.60 -17.88 33.49
C MET A 1 28.47 -17.48 32.51
N LEU A 2 27.59 -18.41 32.07
CA LEU A 2 26.44 -18.07 31.20
C LEU A 2 25.14 -17.75 31.96
N VAL A 3 24.98 -18.19 33.22
CA VAL A 3 23.78 -17.94 34.03
C VAL A 3 23.73 -16.53 34.62
N HIS A 4 24.89 -15.87 34.81
CA HIS A 4 24.97 -14.51 35.37
C HIS A 4 24.67 -13.39 34.37
N LEU A 5 24.60 -13.69 33.06
CA LEU A 5 24.25 -12.72 32.02
C LEU A 5 22.73 -12.61 31.80
N ALA A 6 21.95 -13.62 32.20
CA ALA A 6 20.48 -13.61 32.04
C ALA A 6 19.76 -12.70 33.04
N THR A 7 20.37 -12.41 34.19
CA THR A 7 19.76 -11.59 35.25
C THR A 7 19.92 -10.08 35.04
N ASN A 8 20.80 -9.64 34.13
CA ASN A 8 21.08 -8.23 33.83
C ASN A 8 20.52 -7.78 32.48
N ILE A 9 19.50 -8.47 31.98
CA ILE A 9 18.75 -8.03 30.81
C ILE A 9 17.87 -6.87 31.25
N PRO A 10 18.07 -5.66 30.72
CA PRO A 10 17.30 -4.51 31.14
C PRO A 10 15.81 -4.72 30.82
N PRO A 11 14.88 -4.14 31.62
CA PRO A 11 13.45 -4.47 31.53
C PRO A 11 12.91 -4.28 30.11
N TRP A 12 13.26 -3.17 29.44
CA TRP A 12 12.88 -2.87 28.06
C TRP A 12 13.33 -3.87 26.98
N ARG A 13 14.22 -4.82 27.31
CA ARG A 13 14.62 -5.92 26.42
C ARG A 13 13.75 -7.15 26.65
N LYS A 14 13.31 -7.44 27.88
CA LYS A 14 12.37 -8.54 28.15
C LYS A 14 11.01 -8.29 27.53
N ASP A 15 10.56 -7.03 27.58
CA ASP A 15 9.28 -6.61 26.99
C ASP A 15 9.27 -6.80 25.46
N GLN A 16 10.43 -6.62 24.82
CA GLN A 16 10.61 -6.79 23.37
C GLN A 16 10.53 -8.24 22.95
N ASP A 17 11.06 -9.15 23.77
CA ASP A 17 11.07 -10.57 23.46
C ASP A 17 9.64 -11.14 23.54
N GLU A 18 8.87 -10.81 24.59
CA GLU A 18 7.46 -11.23 24.70
C GLU A 18 6.56 -10.62 23.63
N THR A 19 6.68 -9.31 23.35
CA THR A 19 5.89 -8.72 22.25
C THR A 19 6.30 -9.27 20.90
N ALA A 20 7.59 -9.54 20.66
CA ALA A 20 8.05 -10.17 19.43
C ALA A 20 7.45 -11.57 19.26
N PHE A 21 7.40 -12.39 20.30
CA PHE A 21 6.82 -13.75 20.23
C PHE A 21 5.31 -13.73 19.90
N HIS A 22 4.55 -12.78 20.44
CA HIS A 22 3.11 -12.67 20.16
C HIS A 22 2.79 -12.02 18.82
N LEU A 23 3.68 -11.14 18.30
CA LEU A 23 3.52 -10.52 16.98
C LEU A 23 4.11 -11.37 15.84
N HIS A 24 5.01 -12.30 16.13
CA HIS A 24 5.71 -13.13 15.15
C HIS A 24 4.77 -13.83 14.16
N PRO A 25 3.72 -14.58 14.59
CA PRO A 25 2.87 -15.29 13.65
C PRO A 25 2.06 -14.34 12.75
N PHE A 26 1.66 -13.18 13.27
CA PHE A 26 0.93 -12.18 12.49
C PHE A 26 1.85 -11.44 11.49
N LEU A 27 3.10 -11.18 11.88
CA LEU A 27 4.11 -10.61 10.99
C LEU A 27 4.51 -11.60 9.90
N GLU A 28 4.61 -12.89 10.20
CA GLU A 28 5.03 -13.94 9.27
C GLU A 28 3.97 -14.18 8.18
N ASP A 29 2.68 -14.20 8.54
CA ASP A 29 1.58 -14.28 7.57
C ASP A 29 1.49 -13.02 6.68
N PHE A 30 1.69 -11.84 7.28
CA PHE A 30 1.65 -10.58 6.54
C PHE A 30 2.89 -10.40 5.65
N GLU A 31 4.05 -10.83 6.12
CA GLU A 31 5.29 -10.88 5.34
C GLU A 31 5.13 -11.86 4.19
N PHE A 32 4.56 -13.06 4.39
CA PHE A 32 4.32 -14.00 3.29
C PHE A 32 3.43 -13.43 2.18
N LEU A 33 2.42 -12.63 2.53
CA LEU A 33 1.52 -12.00 1.56
C LEU A 33 2.14 -10.77 0.88
N THR A 34 2.92 -9.97 1.62
CA THR A 34 3.46 -8.69 1.13
C THR A 34 4.85 -8.81 0.50
N TYR A 35 5.68 -9.75 0.93
CA TYR A 35 7.03 -9.97 0.41
C TYR A 35 7.08 -10.27 -1.10
N PRO A 36 6.23 -11.15 -1.68
CA PRO A 36 6.22 -11.35 -3.13
C PRO A 36 5.73 -10.10 -3.87
N PHE A 37 4.80 -9.33 -3.30
CA PHE A 37 4.26 -8.10 -3.89
C PHE A 37 5.29 -6.95 -3.86
N LEU A 38 5.92 -6.71 -2.71
CA LEU A 38 6.99 -5.72 -2.52
C LEU A 38 8.24 -6.07 -3.32
N SER A 39 8.61 -7.34 -3.40
CA SER A 39 9.73 -7.82 -4.22
C SER A 39 9.44 -7.66 -5.71
N ALA A 40 8.22 -8.00 -6.16
CA ALA A 40 7.80 -7.75 -7.54
C ALA A 40 7.80 -6.26 -7.88
N LEU A 41 7.29 -5.39 -7.00
CA LEU A 41 7.32 -3.94 -7.20
C LEU A 41 8.75 -3.36 -7.16
N GLY A 42 9.61 -3.86 -6.27
CA GLY A 42 11.00 -3.41 -6.15
C GLY A 42 11.92 -3.89 -7.27
N GLY A 43 11.58 -5.00 -7.93
CA GLY A 43 12.28 -5.54 -9.09
C GLY A 43 11.86 -4.92 -10.42
N LEU A 44 10.78 -4.14 -10.45
CA LEU A 44 10.29 -3.50 -11.67
C LEU A 44 11.15 -2.28 -12.04
N PRO A 45 11.64 -2.20 -13.28
CA PRO A 45 12.34 -1.02 -13.75
C PRO A 45 11.47 0.24 -13.65
N SER A 46 12.03 1.39 -13.29
CA SER A 46 11.27 2.64 -13.15
C SER A 46 10.54 3.07 -14.43
N TRP A 47 11.00 2.64 -15.61
CA TRP A 47 10.34 2.88 -16.89
C TRP A 47 9.06 2.06 -17.09
N PHE A 48 8.91 0.93 -16.38
CA PHE A 48 7.74 0.06 -16.50
C PHE A 48 6.49 0.73 -15.92
N LEU A 49 6.62 1.44 -14.79
CA LEU A 49 5.52 2.20 -14.20
C LEU A 49 5.04 3.32 -15.15
N ILE A 50 5.97 4.01 -15.81
CA ILE A 50 5.64 5.02 -16.82
C ILE A 50 4.93 4.39 -18.02
N ALA A 51 5.45 3.27 -18.53
CA ALA A 51 4.83 2.56 -19.64
C ALA A 51 3.41 2.05 -19.28
N TYR A 52 3.22 1.53 -18.07
CA TYR A 52 1.92 1.13 -17.56
C TYR A 52 0.94 2.32 -17.53
N PHE A 53 1.36 3.47 -17.02
CA PHE A 53 0.55 4.69 -17.00
C PHE A 53 0.14 5.14 -18.40
N ILE A 54 1.08 5.14 -19.35
CA ILE A 54 0.83 5.52 -20.74
C ILE A 54 -0.14 4.54 -21.41
N VAL A 55 0.11 3.24 -21.27
CA VAL A 55 -0.73 2.20 -21.88
C VAL A 55 -2.14 2.26 -21.30
N ALA A 56 -2.29 2.33 -19.98
CA ALA A 56 -3.60 2.31 -19.37
C ALA A 56 -4.35 3.64 -19.60
N TYR A 57 -3.67 4.79 -19.69
CA TYR A 57 -4.30 6.04 -20.13
C TYR A 57 -4.75 6.00 -21.60
N LEU A 58 -3.89 5.54 -22.51
CA LEU A 58 -4.22 5.47 -23.95
C LEU A 58 -5.24 4.38 -24.28
N ALA A 59 -5.17 3.23 -23.60
CA ALA A 59 -6.08 2.10 -23.84
C ALA A 59 -7.46 2.32 -23.21
N VAL A 60 -7.54 2.94 -22.03
CA VAL A 60 -8.78 3.03 -21.26
C VAL A 60 -9.41 4.43 -21.29
N VAL A 61 -8.62 5.50 -21.13
CA VAL A 61 -9.18 6.87 -21.06
C VAL A 61 -9.54 7.39 -22.44
N ARG A 62 -8.73 7.08 -23.47
CA ARG A 62 -8.89 7.60 -24.84
C ARG A 62 -9.82 6.77 -25.72
N ARG A 63 -10.13 5.52 -25.37
CA ARG A 63 -11.14 4.73 -26.09
C ARG A 63 -12.53 4.99 -25.52
N LYS A 64 -13.34 5.77 -26.25
CA LYS A 64 -14.76 6.02 -25.92
C LYS A 64 -15.66 4.78 -26.02
N GLU A 65 -15.18 3.69 -26.61
CA GLU A 65 -15.94 2.44 -26.79
C GLU A 65 -16.18 1.67 -25.48
N TRP A 66 -15.43 1.96 -24.41
CA TRP A 66 -15.51 1.21 -23.16
C TRP A 66 -16.57 1.78 -22.21
N PRO A 67 -17.28 0.90 -21.47
CA PRO A 67 -18.29 1.32 -20.51
C PRO A 67 -17.68 2.24 -19.45
N HIS A 68 -18.38 3.32 -19.12
CA HIS A 68 -17.92 4.34 -18.15
C HIS A 68 -17.50 3.72 -16.80
N PHE A 69 -18.22 2.68 -16.37
CA PHE A 69 -17.91 1.89 -15.17
C PHE A 69 -16.48 1.34 -15.14
N PHE A 70 -15.99 0.83 -16.27
CA PHE A 70 -14.63 0.29 -16.38
C PHE A 70 -13.58 1.39 -16.36
N ARG A 71 -13.87 2.52 -17.04
CA ARG A 71 -12.98 3.70 -17.06
C ARG A 71 -12.81 4.25 -15.65
N PHE A 72 -13.90 4.35 -14.88
CA PHE A 72 -13.89 4.79 -13.49
C PHE A 72 -12.99 3.91 -12.62
N HIS A 73 -13.18 2.59 -12.65
CA HIS A 73 -12.39 1.68 -11.82
C HIS A 73 -10.90 1.70 -12.18
N VAL A 74 -10.54 1.82 -13.45
CA VAL A 74 -9.14 1.93 -13.87
C VAL A 74 -8.52 3.25 -13.41
N VAL A 75 -9.22 4.37 -13.53
CA VAL A 75 -8.73 5.67 -13.05
C VAL A 75 -8.57 5.68 -11.53
N THR A 76 -9.53 5.11 -10.79
CA THR A 76 -9.44 4.94 -9.33
C THR A 76 -8.23 4.09 -8.94
N GLY A 77 -7.97 2.98 -9.66
CA GLY A 77 -6.79 2.15 -9.45
C GLY A 77 -5.47 2.87 -9.72
N MET A 78 -5.39 3.64 -10.82
CA MET A 78 -4.22 4.47 -11.13
C MET A 78 -3.94 5.52 -10.07
N LEU A 79 -4.99 6.19 -9.57
CA LEU A 79 -4.86 7.21 -8.52
C LEU A 79 -4.36 6.60 -7.21
N LEU A 80 -4.88 5.43 -6.82
CA LEU A 80 -4.41 4.67 -5.65
C LEU A 80 -2.93 4.28 -5.79
N GLU A 81 -2.51 3.85 -6.97
CA GLU A 81 -1.12 3.49 -7.26
C GLU A 81 -0.18 4.71 -7.19
N ILE A 82 -0.56 5.86 -7.76
CA ILE A 82 0.21 7.12 -7.62
C ILE A 82 0.28 7.53 -6.15
N ALA A 83 -0.82 7.45 -5.41
CA ALA A 83 -0.83 7.78 -3.98
C ALA A 83 0.16 6.91 -3.20
N LEU A 84 0.26 5.62 -3.52
CA LEU A 84 1.23 4.71 -2.91
C LEU A 84 2.68 5.12 -3.26
N GLN A 85 2.97 5.40 -4.53
CA GLN A 85 4.32 5.81 -4.97
C GLN A 85 4.75 7.17 -4.38
N VAL A 86 3.84 8.14 -4.33
CA VAL A 86 4.06 9.45 -3.71
C VAL A 86 4.31 9.28 -2.22
N THR A 87 3.46 8.52 -1.53
CA THR A 87 3.61 8.23 -0.09
C THR A 87 4.95 7.56 0.19
N GLY A 88 5.32 6.52 -0.55
CA GLY A 88 6.61 5.84 -0.42
C GLY A 88 7.81 6.76 -0.69
N THR A 89 7.71 7.63 -1.68
CA THR A 89 8.77 8.62 -2.00
C THR A 89 8.91 9.66 -0.90
N VAL A 90 7.80 10.26 -0.46
CA VAL A 90 7.76 11.24 0.64
C VAL A 90 8.34 10.63 1.91
N TRP A 91 7.98 9.38 2.23
CA TRP A 91 8.54 8.66 3.37
C TRP A 91 10.04 8.38 3.25
N ARG A 92 10.55 8.11 2.04
CA ARG A 92 11.99 7.95 1.82
C ARG A 92 12.76 9.25 2.10
N TRP A 93 12.17 10.41 1.81
CA TRP A 93 12.75 11.72 2.11
C TRP A 93 12.67 12.03 3.61
N LEU A 94 11.52 11.75 4.25
CA LEU A 94 11.31 11.93 5.69
C LEU A 94 12.21 11.05 6.55
N ARG A 95 12.47 9.79 6.14
CA ARG A 95 13.36 8.85 6.87
C ARG A 95 14.80 9.36 6.97
N GLY A 96 15.24 10.18 6.00
CA GLY A 96 16.54 10.85 6.06
C GLY A 96 16.60 11.99 7.09
N ALA A 97 15.46 12.58 7.44
CA ALA A 97 15.36 13.70 8.39
C ALA A 97 14.91 13.26 9.79
N TRP A 98 14.20 12.14 9.93
CA TRP A 98 13.56 11.73 11.16
C TRP A 98 13.56 10.20 11.32
N TYR A 99 14.37 9.67 12.24
CA TYR A 99 14.45 8.24 12.52
C TYR A 99 13.31 7.84 13.47
N TRP A 100 12.19 7.38 12.92
CA TRP A 100 11.12 6.74 13.67
C TRP A 100 11.32 5.23 13.66
N GLY A 101 11.85 4.69 14.77
CA GLY A 101 12.02 3.24 14.98
C GLY A 101 10.67 2.52 15.14
N LYS A 102 10.32 2.13 16.37
CA LYS A 102 9.09 1.34 16.66
C LYS A 102 7.80 2.01 16.20
N ALA A 103 7.66 3.34 16.35
CA ALA A 103 6.48 4.08 15.92
C ALA A 103 6.29 4.05 14.39
N GLY A 104 7.39 4.10 13.63
CA GLY A 104 7.36 4.01 12.17
C GLY A 104 6.88 2.63 11.71
N MET A 105 7.28 1.57 12.42
CA MET A 105 6.83 0.20 12.12
C MET A 105 5.32 0.03 12.31
N HIS A 106 4.75 0.50 13.42
CA HIS A 106 3.29 0.45 13.65
C HIS A 106 2.50 1.33 12.69
N PHE A 107 3.03 2.51 12.36
CA PHE A 107 2.41 3.37 11.35
C PHE A 107 2.40 2.69 9.98
N TRP A 108 3.50 2.04 9.60
CA TRP A 108 3.63 1.45 8.27
C TRP A 108 2.81 0.17 8.10
N THR A 109 2.70 -0.66 9.15
CA THR A 109 1.77 -1.77 9.14
C THR A 109 0.33 -1.28 9.07
N ALA A 110 -0.06 -0.29 9.88
CA ALA A 110 -1.41 0.29 9.83
C ALA A 110 -1.76 0.87 8.44
N PHE A 111 -0.81 1.59 7.82
CA PHE A 111 -0.98 2.10 6.46
C PHE A 111 -1.15 0.98 5.43
N ALA A 112 -0.34 -0.09 5.51
CA ALA A 112 -0.45 -1.24 4.62
C ALA A 112 -1.81 -1.94 4.77
N PHE A 113 -2.29 -2.14 5.99
CA PHE A 113 -3.63 -2.70 6.24
C PHE A 113 -4.73 -1.79 5.68
N ALA A 114 -4.67 -0.50 5.95
CA ALA A 114 -5.65 0.45 5.43
C ALA A 114 -5.71 0.42 3.89
N PHE A 115 -4.54 0.45 3.24
CA PHE A 115 -4.43 0.37 1.78
C PHE A 115 -4.99 -0.95 1.23
N LEU A 116 -4.67 -2.08 1.88
CA LEU A 116 -5.19 -3.39 1.50
C LEU A 116 -6.72 -3.44 1.59
N PHE A 117 -7.31 -2.97 2.69
CA PHE A 117 -8.77 -2.90 2.82
C PHE A 117 -9.41 -2.00 1.77
N THR A 118 -8.81 -0.84 1.47
CA THR A 118 -9.29 0.04 0.40
C THR A 118 -9.29 -0.65 -0.96
N VAL A 119 -8.20 -1.34 -1.31
CA VAL A 119 -8.11 -2.08 -2.58
C VAL A 119 -9.12 -3.22 -2.64
N LEU A 120 -9.29 -3.97 -1.55
CA LEU A 120 -10.26 -5.06 -1.50
C LEU A 120 -11.70 -4.55 -1.66
N GLU A 121 -12.08 -3.45 -1.01
CA GLU A 121 -13.39 -2.84 -1.22
C GLU A 121 -13.56 -2.36 -2.67
N CYS A 122 -12.56 -1.74 -3.28
CA CYS A 122 -12.59 -1.39 -4.71
C CYS A 122 -12.83 -2.62 -5.61
N ILE A 123 -12.17 -3.74 -5.32
CA ILE A 123 -12.36 -5.00 -6.05
C ILE A 123 -13.78 -5.54 -5.84
N ARG A 124 -14.30 -5.53 -4.60
CA ARG A 124 -15.66 -5.97 -4.30
C ARG A 124 -16.70 -5.12 -5.04
N CYS A 125 -16.56 -3.79 -5.01
CA CYS A 125 -17.41 -2.87 -5.75
C CYS A 125 -17.37 -3.17 -7.27
N CYS A 126 -16.17 -3.43 -7.81
CA CYS A 126 -15.99 -3.81 -9.22
C CYS A 126 -16.77 -5.09 -9.59
N PHE A 127 -16.73 -6.12 -8.74
CA PHE A 127 -17.43 -7.39 -8.98
C PHE A 127 -18.95 -7.28 -8.81
N VAL A 128 -19.42 -6.45 -7.87
CA VAL A 128 -20.86 -6.20 -7.66
C VAL A 128 -21.42 -5.24 -8.71
N GLY A 129 -20.58 -4.53 -9.46
CA GLY A 129 -21.01 -3.54 -10.44
C GLY A 129 -21.35 -2.17 -9.82
N MET A 130 -20.86 -1.90 -8.61
CA MET A 130 -21.05 -0.63 -7.90
C MET A 130 -19.81 0.26 -8.04
N TYR A 131 -20.00 1.57 -7.95
CA TYR A 131 -18.89 2.52 -7.91
C TYR A 131 -18.22 2.48 -6.53
N ALA A 132 -16.91 2.29 -6.50
CA ALA A 132 -16.14 2.37 -5.26
C ALA A 132 -16.13 3.81 -4.74
N ASP A 133 -16.54 4.00 -3.49
CA ASP A 133 -16.55 5.31 -2.83
C ASP A 133 -15.36 5.42 -1.86
N VAL A 134 -14.22 5.84 -2.40
CA VAL A 134 -12.98 6.03 -1.66
C VAL A 134 -12.80 7.54 -1.46
N PRO A 135 -12.70 8.02 -0.20
CA PRO A 135 -12.56 9.44 0.08
C PRO A 135 -11.34 10.03 -0.66
N PHE A 136 -11.50 11.22 -1.25
CA PHE A 136 -10.55 11.93 -2.12
C PHE A 136 -10.25 11.28 -3.49
N VAL A 137 -10.19 9.95 -3.57
CA VAL A 137 -9.86 9.26 -4.83
C VAL A 137 -11.06 9.26 -5.78
N SER A 138 -12.27 8.99 -5.29
CA SER A 138 -13.47 8.96 -6.13
C SER A 138 -13.81 10.33 -6.70
N ASP A 139 -13.67 11.40 -5.91
CA ASP A 139 -13.86 12.78 -6.38
C ASP A 139 -12.83 13.17 -7.45
N ALA A 140 -11.55 12.82 -7.24
CA ALA A 140 -10.51 13.02 -8.23
C ALA A 140 -10.74 12.20 -9.52
N ALA A 141 -11.29 10.99 -9.41
CA ALA A 141 -11.64 10.16 -10.57
C ALA A 141 -12.79 10.75 -11.39
N TYR A 142 -13.81 11.31 -10.73
CA TYR A 142 -14.92 11.99 -11.41
C TYR A 142 -14.47 13.24 -12.18
N ILE A 143 -13.49 14.00 -11.67
CA ILE A 143 -12.91 15.15 -12.39
C ILE A 143 -12.21 14.70 -13.69
N GLN A 144 -11.61 13.51 -13.70
CA GLN A 144 -10.90 12.99 -14.87
C GLN A 144 -11.81 12.36 -15.92
N ILE A 145 -13.02 11.94 -15.53
CA ILE A 145 -13.97 11.27 -16.42
C ILE A 145 -15.31 12.01 -16.37
N PRO A 146 -15.44 13.14 -17.09
CA PRO A 146 -16.70 13.86 -17.16
C PRO A 146 -17.82 12.97 -17.72
N TYR A 147 -19.02 13.09 -17.14
CA TYR A 147 -20.24 12.52 -17.69
C TYR A 147 -20.57 13.26 -19.00
N GLU A 148 -20.52 12.56 -20.14
CA GLU A 148 -21.07 13.02 -21.43
C GLU A 148 -22.54 12.62 -21.55
#